data_AF-A0A8X6QRD2-F1
#
_entry.id   AF-A0A8X6QRD2-F1
#
_cell.length_a   1.000
_cell.length_b   1.000
_cell.length_c   1.000
_cell.angle_alpha   90.00
_cell.angle_beta   90.00
_cell.angle_gamma   90.00
#
_symmetry.space_group_name_H-M   'P 1'
#
loop_
_entity.id
_entity.type
_entity.pdbx_description
1 polymer ?
#
loop_
_entity_poly.entity_id
_entity_poly.type
_entity_poly.pdbx_seq_one_letter_code
_entity_poly.pdbx_strand_id
1 'polypeptide(L)'
;MFKTTHMTSLKERTKDKPWGNDILYLPDCPRSITVASFHLMIGLFCLYAYLCQFRIVDSPACLLCCSGTVMNVDHLPVCSALMKDCIFSQYWKTRDSLNNLTS
;
A
#
# COMPACT_ATOMS: atom_id res chain seq x y z
N MET A 1 -20.53 10.01 20.46
CA MET A 1 -20.44 8.81 21.32
C MET A 1 -20.13 7.50 20.56
N PHE A 2 -20.01 7.48 19.22
CA PHE A 2 -19.78 6.25 18.43
C PHE A 2 -18.31 5.83 18.25
N LYS A 3 -17.33 6.72 18.48
CA LYS A 3 -15.91 6.45 18.25
C LYS A 3 -15.30 5.44 19.23
N THR A 4 -15.73 5.45 20.49
CA THR A 4 -15.10 4.67 21.57
C THR A 4 -15.40 3.17 21.46
N THR A 5 -16.64 2.76 21.19
CA THR A 5 -17.00 1.34 21.05
C THR A 5 -16.34 0.70 19.84
N HIS A 6 -16.29 1.42 18.71
CA HIS A 6 -15.63 0.94 17.49
C HIS A 6 -14.11 0.76 17.69
N MET A 7 -13.47 1.71 18.37
CA MET A 7 -12.03 1.66 18.65
C MET A 7 -11.66 0.49 19.57
N THR A 8 -12.44 0.24 20.62
CA THR A 8 -12.21 -0.89 21.52
C THR A 8 -12.40 -2.23 20.80
N SER A 9 -13.45 -2.35 19.98
CA SER A 9 -13.67 -3.55 19.17
C SER A 9 -12.53 -3.78 18.17
N LEU A 10 -12.04 -2.72 17.53
CA LEU A 10 -10.92 -2.80 16.60
C LEU A 10 -9.65 -3.27 17.31
N LYS A 11 -9.30 -2.65 18.45
CA LYS A 11 -8.14 -3.05 19.27
C LYS A 11 -8.18 -4.52 19.67
N GLU A 12 -9.34 -5.01 20.13
CA GLU A 12 -9.50 -6.43 20.49
C GLU A 12 -9.30 -7.35 19.28
N ARG A 13 -9.81 -6.97 18.11
CA ARG A 13 -9.69 -7.78 16.88
C ARG A 13 -8.27 -7.78 16.30
N THR A 14 -7.47 -6.76 16.60
CA THR A 14 -6.12 -6.61 16.06
C THR A 14 -5.02 -6.81 17.11
N LYS A 15 -5.36 -7.24 18.32
CA LYS A 15 -4.42 -7.40 19.45
C LYS A 15 -3.23 -8.33 19.16
N ASP A 16 -3.47 -9.38 18.39
CA ASP A 16 -2.44 -10.38 18.03
C ASP A 16 -1.71 -10.01 16.73
N LYS A 17 -2.06 -8.88 16.11
CA LYS A 17 -1.42 -8.42 14.88
C LYS A 17 -0.24 -7.53 15.22
N PRO A 18 0.94 -7.75 14.62
CA PRO A 18 2.11 -6.92 14.89
C PRO A 18 1.89 -5.44 14.51
N TRP A 19 1.02 -5.18 13.53
CA TRP A 19 0.60 -3.85 13.08
C TRP A 19 -0.63 -3.30 13.83
N GLY A 20 -1.16 -4.01 14.83
CA GLY A 20 -2.45 -3.71 15.46
C GLY A 20 -2.52 -2.36 16.17
N ASN A 21 -1.38 -1.84 16.65
CA ASN A 21 -1.31 -0.50 17.24
C ASN A 21 -1.19 0.59 16.17
N ASP A 22 -0.55 0.29 15.04
CA ASP A 22 -0.25 1.28 14.01
C ASP A 22 -1.52 1.74 13.27
N ILE A 23 -2.52 0.85 13.15
CA ILE A 23 -3.81 1.18 12.52
C ILE A 23 -4.58 2.29 13.24
N LEU A 24 -4.29 2.51 14.53
CA LEU A 24 -4.95 3.54 15.33
C LEU A 24 -4.54 4.95 14.88
N TYR A 25 -3.42 5.06 14.15
CA TYR A 25 -2.94 6.31 13.58
C TYR A 25 -3.44 6.54 12.15
N LEU A 26 -4.22 5.62 11.59
CA LEU A 26 -4.78 5.78 10.25
C LEU A 26 -5.96 6.74 10.24
N PRO A 27 -6.18 7.46 9.12
CA PRO A 27 -7.38 8.25 8.95
C PRO A 27 -8.61 7.32 8.85
N ASP A 28 -9.72 7.70 9.48
CA ASP A 28 -10.99 6.96 9.39
C ASP A 28 -11.62 7.04 7.97
N CYS A 29 -11.36 8.13 7.26
CA CYS A 29 -11.89 8.40 5.91
C CYS A 29 -11.02 9.42 5.15
N PRO A 30 -11.17 9.52 3.80
CA PRO A 30 -11.92 8.63 2.92
C PRO A 30 -11.27 7.25 2.81
N ARG A 31 -12.08 6.22 2.50
CA ARG A 31 -11.64 4.82 2.40
C ARG A 31 -10.40 4.64 1.52
N SER A 32 -10.32 5.36 0.40
CA SER A 32 -9.18 5.29 -0.52
C SER A 32 -7.85 5.67 0.16
N ILE A 33 -7.86 6.69 1.01
CA ILE A 33 -6.67 7.13 1.76
C ILE A 33 -6.38 6.15 2.89
N THR A 34 -7.38 5.75 3.67
CA THR A 34 -7.22 4.78 4.77
C THR A 34 -6.60 3.48 4.28
N VAL A 35 -7.11 2.93 3.17
CA VAL A 35 -6.63 1.67 2.58
C VAL A 35 -5.20 1.82 2.06
N ALA A 36 -4.91 2.89 1.31
CA ALA A 36 -3.56 3.14 0.81
C ALA A 36 -2.55 3.30 1.97
N SER A 37 -2.92 4.07 2.99
CA SER A 37 -2.10 4.31 4.18
C SER A 37 -1.79 3.01 4.93
N PHE A 38 -2.81 2.16 5.16
CA PHE A 38 -2.62 0.88 5.81
C PHE A 38 -1.65 -0.02 5.03
N HIS A 39 -1.85 -0.16 3.72
CA HIS A 39 -1.00 -1.01 2.88
C HIS A 39 0.46 -0.52 2.81
N LEU A 40 0.66 0.80 2.69
CA LEU A 40 2.00 1.39 2.71
C LEU A 40 2.69 1.18 4.07
N MET A 41 1.96 1.37 5.17
CA MET A 41 2.47 1.19 6.53
C MET A 41 2.92 -0.25 6.80
N ILE A 42 2.08 -1.24 6.47
CA ILE A 42 2.43 -2.65 6.69
C ILE A 42 3.45 -3.17 5.66
N GLY A 43 3.78 -2.37 4.64
CA GLY A 43 4.67 -2.77 3.55
C GLY A 43 4.10 -3.87 2.66
N LEU A 44 2.77 -4.08 2.67
CA LEU A 44 2.10 -5.17 1.95
C LEU A 44 1.18 -4.63 0.85
N PHE A 45 1.31 -5.28 -0.32
CA PHE A 45 0.51 -5.20 -1.55
C PHE A 45 0.65 -3.97 -2.47
N CYS A 46 0.72 -4.30 -3.77
CA CYS A 46 0.82 -3.46 -5.00
C CYS A 46 2.22 -3.03 -5.45
N LEU A 47 3.27 -3.42 -4.74
CA LEU A 47 4.65 -3.20 -5.14
C LEU A 47 5.18 -4.48 -5.79
N TYR A 48 5.70 -4.39 -7.03
CA TYR A 48 6.16 -5.57 -7.79
C TYR A 48 7.14 -6.43 -6.99
N ALA A 49 7.93 -5.80 -6.11
CA ALA A 49 8.79 -6.50 -5.17
C ALA A 49 8.05 -7.54 -4.32
N TYR A 50 6.89 -7.18 -3.77
CA TYR A 50 6.08 -8.06 -2.95
C TYR A 50 5.39 -9.15 -3.79
N LEU A 51 4.84 -8.79 -4.95
CA LEU A 51 4.19 -9.74 -5.85
C LEU A 51 5.16 -10.80 -6.40
N CYS A 52 6.41 -10.40 -6.64
CA CYS A 52 7.46 -11.30 -7.09
C CYS A 52 7.80 -12.35 -6.03
N GLN A 53 7.74 -12.02 -4.73
CA GLN A 53 7.93 -13.00 -3.65
C GLN A 53 6.89 -14.13 -3.70
N PHE A 54 5.67 -13.83 -4.14
CA PHE A 54 4.59 -14.81 -4.34
C PHE A 54 4.55 -15.40 -5.74
N ARG A 55 5.53 -15.09 -6.61
CA ARG A 55 5.60 -15.53 -8.00
C ARG A 55 4.36 -15.17 -8.84
N ILE A 56 3.72 -14.05 -8.49
CA ILE A 56 2.60 -13.49 -9.27
C ILE A 56 3.12 -12.69 -10.47
N VAL A 57 4.30 -12.08 -10.32
CA VAL A 57 5.03 -11.37 -11.39
C VAL A 57 6.45 -11.91 -11.45
N ASP A 58 7.05 -11.91 -12.64
CA ASP A 58 8.36 -12.51 -12.89
C ASP A 58 9.53 -11.67 -12.36
N SER A 59 9.30 -10.36 -12.14
CA SER A 59 10.36 -9.43 -11.75
C SER A 59 9.88 -8.45 -10.66
N PRO A 60 10.75 -8.12 -9.68
CA PRO A 60 10.46 -7.10 -8.68
C PRO A 60 10.69 -5.67 -9.21
N ALA A 61 11.20 -5.53 -10.43
CA ALA A 61 11.55 -4.23 -11.02
C ALA A 61 10.31 -3.37 -11.31
N CYS A 62 10.50 -2.06 -11.25
CA CYS A 62 9.46 -1.10 -11.61
C CYS A 62 9.20 -1.12 -13.11
N LEU A 63 8.02 -1.58 -13.51
CA LEU A 63 7.56 -1.54 -14.90
C LEU A 63 7.05 -0.15 -15.32
N LEU A 64 6.82 0.75 -14.37
CA LEU A 64 6.26 2.09 -14.68
C LEU A 64 7.33 3.05 -15.20
N CYS A 65 8.51 3.05 -14.58
CA CYS A 65 9.61 3.93 -14.99
C CYS A 65 10.71 3.21 -15.77
N CYS A 66 10.64 1.87 -15.89
CA CYS A 66 11.61 1.03 -16.60
C CYS A 66 13.08 1.25 -16.17
N SER A 67 13.32 1.76 -14.97
CA SER A 67 14.65 2.03 -14.42
C SER A 67 15.41 0.77 -14.02
N GLY A 68 14.73 -0.39 -13.96
CA GLY A 68 15.26 -1.63 -13.39
C GLY A 68 15.33 -1.63 -11.86
N THR A 69 14.96 -0.53 -11.18
CA THR A 69 14.95 -0.47 -9.71
C THR A 69 13.79 -1.28 -9.14
N VAL A 70 14.03 -1.92 -8.00
CA VAL A 70 13.00 -2.65 -7.27
C VAL A 70 11.85 -1.71 -6.91
N MET A 71 10.64 -2.08 -7.28
CA MET A 71 9.45 -1.30 -6.95
C MET A 71 8.97 -1.70 -5.56
N ASN A 72 9.47 -0.99 -4.55
CA ASN A 72 9.07 -1.09 -3.14
C ASN A 72 8.50 0.25 -2.62
N VAL A 73 8.21 0.34 -1.32
CA VAL A 73 7.65 1.55 -0.68
C VAL A 73 8.54 2.77 -0.89
N ASP A 74 9.85 2.56 -0.78
CA ASP A 74 10.86 3.61 -0.91
C ASP A 74 10.99 4.11 -2.36
N HIS A 75 10.63 3.28 -3.33
CA HIS A 75 10.67 3.64 -4.75
C HIS A 75 9.49 4.51 -5.18
N LEU A 76 8.28 4.35 -4.60
CA LEU A 76 7.09 5.12 -5.03
C LEU A 76 7.34 6.64 -5.10
N PRO A 77 7.93 7.30 -4.08
CA PRO A 77 8.11 8.75 -4.09
C PRO A 77 9.10 9.25 -5.15
N VAL A 78 10.05 8.40 -5.54
CA VAL A 78 11.14 8.74 -6.47
C VAL A 78 10.93 8.18 -7.88
N CYS A 79 9.88 7.39 -8.08
CA CYS A 79 9.53 6.84 -9.38
C CYS A 79 9.15 7.97 -10.33
N SER A 80 9.91 8.14 -11.42
CA SER A 80 9.70 9.23 -12.38
C SER A 80 8.32 9.21 -13.04
N ALA A 81 7.69 8.04 -13.14
CA ALA A 81 6.33 7.86 -13.65
C ALA A 81 5.24 8.30 -12.65
N LEU A 82 5.57 8.44 -11.36
CA LEU A 82 4.63 8.70 -10.26
C LEU A 82 4.93 9.98 -9.47
N MET A 83 6.09 10.61 -9.68
CA MET A 83 6.64 11.69 -8.86
C MET A 83 5.74 12.94 -8.72
N LYS A 84 4.73 13.13 -9.58
CA LYS A 84 3.84 14.30 -9.55
C LYS A 84 2.68 14.19 -8.55
N ASP A 85 2.45 13.03 -7.94
CA ASP A 85 1.31 12.79 -7.05
C ASP A 85 1.73 12.56 -5.60
N CYS A 86 0.78 12.69 -4.66
CA CYS A 86 1.00 12.28 -3.27
C CYS A 86 1.09 10.74 -3.16
N ILE A 87 1.72 10.25 -2.09
CA ILE A 87 2.01 8.81 -1.91
C ILE A 87 0.76 7.90 -2.04
N PHE A 88 -0.42 8.37 -1.61
CA PHE A 88 -1.66 7.62 -1.73
C PHE A 88 -2.13 7.48 -3.18
N SER A 89 -2.00 8.54 -3.97
CA SER A 89 -2.31 8.54 -5.40
C SER A 89 -1.30 7.69 -6.18
N GLN A 90 -0.02 7.76 -5.81
CA GLN A 90 1.03 6.92 -6.38
C GLN A 90 0.73 5.43 -6.15
N TYR A 91 0.26 5.08 -4.94
CA TYR A 91 -0.21 3.72 -4.61
C TYR A 91 -1.35 3.26 -5.52
N TRP A 92 -2.40 4.07 -5.70
CA TRP A 92 -3.54 3.69 -6.53
C TRP A 92 -3.19 3.58 -8.01
N LYS A 93 -2.42 4.53 -8.57
CA LYS A 93 -1.94 4.45 -9.97
C LYS A 93 -1.10 3.21 -10.23
N THR A 94 -0.24 2.88 -9.27
CA THR A 94 0.54 1.64 -9.27
C THR A 94 -0.38 0.42 -9.36
N ARG A 95 -1.40 0.36 -8.50
CA ARG A 95 -2.37 -0.74 -8.45
C ARG A 95 -3.19 -0.86 -9.74
N ASP A 96 -3.63 0.26 -10.29
CA ASP A 96 -4.41 0.27 -11.54
C ASP A 96 -3.56 -0.24 -12.71
N SER A 97 -2.29 0.17 -12.76
CA SER A 97 -1.35 -0.29 -13.78
C SER A 97 -1.12 -1.80 -13.72
N LEU A 98 -1.07 -2.38 -12.51
CA LEU A 98 -0.95 -3.82 -12.33
C LEU A 98 -2.15 -4.57 -12.91
N ASN A 99 -3.38 -4.11 -12.61
CA ASN A 99 -4.59 -4.77 -13.12
C ASN A 99 -4.65 -4.77 -14.66
N ASN A 100 -4.10 -3.73 -15.28
CA ASN A 100 -4.02 -3.61 -16.74
C ASN A 100 -2.96 -4.52 -17.37
N LEU A 101 -1.96 -4.97 -16.61
CA LEU A 101 -0.91 -5.87 -17.10
C LEU A 101 -1.29 -7.36 -16.99
N THR A 102 -2.28 -7.67 -16.17
CA THR A 102 -2.79 -9.04 -15.94
C THR A 102 -4.07 -9.35 -16.72
N SER A 103 -4.54 -8.42 -17.57
CA SER A 103 -5.72 -8.56 -18.44
C SER A 103 -5.30 -8.83 -19.88
#